data_AF-A0A7I8DLD1-F1
#
_entry.id   AF-A0A7I8DLD1-F1
#
_cell.length_a   1.000
_cell.length_b   1.000
_cell.length_c   1.000
_cell.angle_alpha   90.00
_cell.angle_beta   90.00
_cell.angle_gamma   90.00
#
_symmetry.space_group_name_H-M   'P 1'
#
loop_
_entity.id
_entity.type
_entity.pdbx_description
1 polymer ?
#
loop_
_entity_poly.entity_id
_entity_poly.type
_entity_poly.pdbx_seq_one_letter_code
_entity_poly.pdbx_strand_id
1 'polypeptide(L)' 'MDRNKVKLDTLRTRLAQYYEAESKILEGQSYSLGSRSLTRTNLGEVQNMIRELEAKINSLETRGTTKRKVARIIPMDL' A
#
# COMPACT_ATOMS: atom_id res chain seq x y z
N MET A 1 20.85 15.04 -3.06
CA MET A 1 19.42 14.63 -3.12
C MET A 1 19.29 13.24 -2.51
N ASP A 2 18.56 13.11 -1.40
CA ASP A 2 18.31 11.80 -0.75
C ASP A 2 17.45 10.92 -1.66
N ARG A 3 18.05 9.86 -2.22
CA ARG A 3 17.36 8.94 -3.15
C ARG A 3 16.10 8.31 -2.55
N ASN A 4 16.05 8.15 -1.22
CA ASN A 4 14.87 7.62 -0.52
C ASN A 4 13.74 8.64 -0.43
N LYS A 5 14.03 9.94 -0.26
CA LYS A 5 13.00 10.98 -0.20
C LYS A 5 12.29 11.12 -1.53
N VAL A 6 13.04 11.14 -2.64
CA VAL A 6 12.47 11.18 -4.00
C VAL A 6 11.59 9.97 -4.26
N LYS A 7 12.03 8.77 -3.86
CA LYS A 7 11.22 7.55 -3.99
C LYS A 7 9.93 7.60 -3.17
N LEU A 8 9.99 8.05 -1.92
CA LEU A 8 8.80 8.18 -1.08
C LEU A 8 7.78 9.16 -1.67
N ASP A 9 8.27 10.29 -2.20
CA ASP A 9 7.41 11.29 -2.84
C ASP A 9 6.68 10.70 -4.06
N THR A 10 7.42 10.04 -4.96
CA THR A 10 6.82 9.38 -6.13
C THR A 10 5.80 8.29 -5.76
N LEU A 11 6.04 7.54 -4.67
CA LEU A 11 5.11 6.52 -4.20
C LEU A 11 3.84 7.14 -3.61
N ARG A 12 3.95 8.25 -2.88
CA ARG A 12 2.80 8.99 -2.34
C ARG A 12 1.94 9.58 -3.44
N THR A 13 2.56 10.19 -4.46
CA THR A 13 1.82 10.70 -5.64
C THR A 13 1.06 9.59 -6.34
N ARG A 14 1.70 8.44 -6.54
CA ARG A 14 1.08 7.28 -7.20
C ARG A 14 -0.07 6.71 -6.35
N LEU A 15 0.09 6.65 -5.04
CA LEU A 15 -0.93 6.18 -4.11
C LEU A 15 -2.17 7.09 -4.14
N ALA A 16 -1.99 8.41 -4.21
CA ALA A 16 -3.11 9.36 -4.38
C ALA A 16 -3.91 9.09 -5.67
N GLN A 17 -3.24 8.79 -6.78
CA GLN A 17 -3.90 8.44 -8.04
C GLN A 17 -4.75 7.16 -7.93
N TYR A 18 -4.30 6.16 -7.16
CA TYR A 18 -5.08 4.95 -6.93
C TYR A 18 -6.32 5.21 -6.06
N TYR A 19 -6.25 6.12 -5.08
CA TYR A 19 -7.43 6.53 -4.32
C TYR A 19 -8.45 7.28 -5.19
N GLU A 20 -8.00 8.16 -6.08
CA GLU A 20 -8.91 8.80 -7.04
C GLU A 20 -9.55 7.77 -7.98
N ALA A 21 -8.79 6.77 -8.43
CA ALA A 21 -9.33 5.69 -9.24
C ALA A 21 -10.36 4.85 -8.46
N GLU A 22 -10.11 4.55 -7.17
CA GLU A 22 -11.06 3.87 -6.30
C GLU A 22 -12.37 4.67 -6.16
N SER A 23 -12.28 5.98 -5.90
CA SER A 23 -13.46 6.86 -5.79
C SER A 23 -14.27 6.85 -7.08
N LYS A 24 -13.62 6.98 -8.25
CA LYS A 24 -14.31 6.94 -9.56
C LYS A 24 -14.97 5.59 -9.83
N ILE A 25 -14.34 4.48 -9.42
CA ILE A 25 -14.92 3.15 -9.54
C ILE A 25 -16.17 3.05 -8.66
N LEU A 26 -16.11 3.52 -7.41
CA LEU A 26 -17.25 3.51 -6.48
C LEU A 26 -18.40 4.43 -6.95
N GLU A 27 -18.07 5.63 -7.43
CA GLU A 27 -19.05 6.55 -8.03
C GLU A 27 -19.70 5.95 -9.28
N GLY A 28 -18.90 5.32 -10.15
CA GLY A 28 -19.37 4.62 -11.34
C GLY A 28 -20.21 3.37 -11.05
N GLN A 29 -20.07 2.75 -9.87
CA GLN A 29 -20.91 1.62 -9.45
C GLN A 29 -22.36 2.04 -9.21
N SER A 30 -22.62 3.27 -8.76
CA SER A 30 -23.97 3.80 -8.54
C SER A 30 -24.81 3.85 -9.83
N TYR A 31 -24.16 3.83 -11.00
CA TYR A 31 -24.82 3.91 -12.30
C TYR A 31 -25.06 2.56 -13.01
N SER A 32 -24.54 1.43 -12.49
CA SER A 32 -24.71 0.12 -13.14
C SER A 32 -25.73 -0.76 -12.41
N LEU A 33 -26.98 -0.29 -12.38
CA LEU A 33 -28.16 -1.10 -12.09
C LEU A 33 -28.52 -1.90 -13.35
N GLY A 34 -27.81 -2.99 -13.64
CA GLY A 34 -28.20 -3.87 -14.74
C GLY A 34 -27.10 -4.74 -15.34
N SER A 35 -26.87 -5.90 -14.73
CA SER A 35 -26.46 -7.12 -15.42
C SER A 35 -25.05 -7.21 -16.05
N ARG A 36 -23.97 -6.74 -15.41
CA ARG A 36 -22.63 -7.17 -15.86
C ARG A 36 -21.59 -7.24 -14.75
N SER A 37 -21.04 -8.43 -14.58
CA SER A 37 -19.93 -8.88 -13.72
C SER A 37 -18.58 -8.18 -13.94
N LEU A 38 -18.53 -7.05 -14.67
CA LEU A 38 -17.31 -6.36 -15.10
C LEU A 38 -16.74 -5.40 -14.03
N THR A 39 -17.55 -4.97 -13.06
CA THR A 39 -17.18 -3.94 -12.06
C THR A 39 -16.36 -4.47 -10.88
N ARG A 40 -16.44 -5.77 -10.55
CA ARG A 40 -15.80 -6.33 -9.34
C ARG A 40 -14.29 -6.56 -9.48
N THR A 41 -13.82 -6.89 -10.68
CA THR A 41 -12.39 -7.19 -10.93
C THR A 41 -11.51 -5.96 -10.75
N ASN A 42 -11.96 -4.79 -11.21
CA ASN A 42 -11.17 -3.54 -11.15
C ASN A 42 -10.96 -3.04 -9.71
N LEU A 43 -11.96 -3.13 -8.83
CA LEU A 43 -11.83 -2.63 -7.46
C LEU A 43 -10.83 -3.47 -6.64
N GLY A 44 -10.85 -4.80 -6.80
CA GLY A 44 -9.93 -5.69 -6.10
C GLY A 44 -8.46 -5.45 -6.47
N GLU A 45 -8.19 -5.20 -7.75
CA GLU A 45 -6.83 -4.89 -8.23
C GLU A 45 -6.32 -3.55 -7.71
N VAL A 46 -7.18 -2.51 -7.69
CA VAL A 46 -6.83 -1.20 -7.14
C VAL A 46 -6.52 -1.29 -5.65
N GLN A 47 -7.36 -1.99 -4.87
CA GLN A 47 -7.12 -2.19 -3.44
C GLN A 47 -5.86 -2.99 -3.15
N ASN A 48 -5.56 -4.01 -3.96
CA ASN A 48 -4.32 -4.76 -3.85
C ASN A 48 -3.11 -3.87 -4.12
N MET A 49 -3.16 -3.00 -5.15
CA MET A 49 -2.06 -2.09 -5.42
C MET A 49 -1.87 -1.03 -4.34
N ILE A 50 -2.94 -0.50 -3.76
CA ILE A 50 -2.86 0.43 -2.63
C ILE A 50 -2.09 -0.21 -1.47
N ARG A 51 -2.47 -1.44 -1.07
CA ARG A 51 -1.79 -2.18 -0.01
C ARG A 51 -0.31 -2.41 -0.28
N GLU A 52 0.04 -2.77 -1.53
CA GLU A 52 1.45 -2.94 -1.90
C GLU A 52 2.25 -1.63 -1.81
N LEU A 53 1.66 -0.51 -2.22
CA LEU A 53 2.31 0.80 -2.18
C LEU A 53 2.49 1.26 -0.72
N GLU A 54 1.49 1.06 0.13
CA GLU A 54 1.58 1.33 1.57
C GLU A 54 2.66 0.49 2.24
N ALA A 55 2.73 -0.81 1.93
CA ALA A 55 3.77 -1.69 2.43
C ALA A 55 5.17 -1.23 1.99
N LYS A 56 5.33 -0.79 0.73
CA LYS A 56 6.59 -0.24 0.20
C LYS A 56 6.97 1.05 0.92
N ILE A 57 6.03 1.98 1.12
CA ILE A 57 6.26 3.23 1.85
C ILE A 57 6.69 2.93 3.30
N ASN A 58 5.93 2.09 3.99
CA ASN A 58 6.23 1.71 5.37
C ASN A 58 7.60 1.04 5.47
N SER A 59 7.95 0.14 4.54
CA SER A 59 9.27 -0.50 4.51
C SER A 59 10.41 0.50 4.30
N LEU A 60 10.19 1.54 3.49
CA LEU A 60 11.19 2.58 3.23
C LEU A 60 11.35 3.52 4.43
N GLU A 61 10.26 3.80 5.16
CA GLU A 61 10.28 4.59 6.40
C GLU A 61 10.90 3.81 7.58
N THR A 62 10.53 2.53 7.75
CA THR A 62 11.07 1.66 8.83
C THR A 62 12.52 1.24 8.61
N ARG A 63 12.95 1.05 7.35
CA ARG A 63 14.35 0.72 7.06
C ARG A 63 15.32 1.86 7.43
N GLY A 64 14.83 3.09 7.57
CA GLY A 64 15.59 4.20 8.15
C GLY A 64 15.68 4.18 9.69
N THR A 65 14.74 3.51 10.37
CA THR A 65 14.58 3.54 11.84
C THR A 65 14.89 2.23 12.55
N THR A 66 15.15 1.14 11.82
CA THR A 66 15.43 -0.19 12.40
C THR A 66 16.81 -0.22 13.08
N LYS A 67 16.87 0.25 14.33
CA LYS A 67 17.91 -0.15 15.28
C LYS A 67 17.80 -1.67 15.46
N ARG A 68 18.84 -2.43 15.09
CA ARG A 68 18.90 -3.88 15.32
C ARG A 68 18.61 -4.16 16.80
N LYS A 69 17.50 -4.85 17.10
CA LYS A 69 17.26 -5.37 18.45
C LYS A 69 18.21 -6.55 18.67
N VAL A 70 19.13 -6.41 19.61
CA VAL A 70 20.05 -7.47 20.01
C VAL A 70 19.37 -8.23 21.15
N ALA A 71 18.97 -9.48 20.92
CA ALA A 71 18.44 -10.34 21.97
C ALA A 71 19.57 -11.25 22.49
N ARG A 72 19.84 -11.19 23.81
CA ARG A 72 20.73 -12.13 24.50
C ARG A 72 19.86 -13.28 25.00
N ILE A 73 20.08 -14.47 24.46
CA ILE A 73 19.42 -15.71 24.92
C ILE A 73 20.35 -16.35 25.95
N ILE A 74 19.85 -16.56 27.17
CA ILE A 74 20.53 -17.35 28.21
C ILE A 74 19.75 -18.67 28.31
N PRO A 75 20.36 -19.83 28.03
CA PRO A 75 19.73 -21.11 28.28
C PRO A 75 19.59 -21.29 29.80
N MET A 76 18.35 -21.42 30.27
CA MET A 76 18.05 -21.84 31.64
C MET A 76 17.78 -23.33 31.56
N ASP A 77 18.70 -24.13 32.10
CA ASP A 77 18.52 -25.57 32.24
C ASP A 77 17.42 -25.83 33.29
N LEU A 78 16.54 -26.80 33.03
CA LEU A 78 15.33 -27.11 33.81
C LEU A 78 15.49 -28.48 34.49
#